data_AF-A0A0F9ZB50-F1
#
_entry.id   AF-A0A0F9ZB50-F1
#
_cell.length_a   1.000
_cell.length_b   1.000
_cell.length_c   1.000
_cell.angle_alpha   90.00
_cell.angle_beta   90.00
_cell.angle_gamma   90.00
#
_symmetry.space_group_name_H-M   'P 1'
#
loop_
_entity.id
_entity.type
_entity.pdbx_description
1 polymer ?
#
loop_
_entity_poly.entity_id
_entity_poly.type
_entity_poly.pdbx_seq_one_letter_code
_entity_poly.pdbx_strand_id
1 'polypeptide(L)'
;MRSGFRKKSSKRRIYKKISLIALGFIVIIFIYFYVALGELNIFVKKYYKISGFPFSERNYLILLQNNSELRPTGGFISAYGIITFKSGFLTNVEIHDSYDQINKISSPAPYPLSELLSGPTYPGHGFRDANFNPDFFSSIIDLQYFFSRAYPEVKLDGVFAIDLKFIENILKMTGPIQAESDLFTGENIFTKLEQQVSDIDLHNIDAINSRKDILKRFAGALMKKASFKLTRPSKIKEVVINNLDQKHILLFFFDPKINDFIVKNNWNGALKNKGGDFVGVIEANLGGMKSDRYIKRSINYEIDLNNQNANQEYSQIDASLKITIEHGGAQNTPLSGWYQGWIRPFIPEGAQIKSLQIHDQNFQIVNFIDDKSKLLKINHFDQVNNLVAPGIRINMNPGEKRIISLKYSLPSRILANNTYKLYLRKQPGTDLDYYSVIIKAPLESSMTSEEFEVKEDRAFFSGFLKTDKSLQLQIYPDKSPPRIIQQNIPELNHIKVTFNEPINQNSAYYIEIFDTDLKNPNLKEQIIFEKYYFSDPRTLDIITSGMNNQKEEHYIIKLYGINDLNGNLTSENPRQITAVYRYGL
;
A
#
# COMPACT_ATOMS: atom_id res chain seq x y z
N MET A 1 64.92 20.94 48.12
CA MET A 1 64.56 20.46 46.76
C MET A 1 63.59 19.25 46.69
N ARG A 2 62.91 18.80 47.76
CA ARG A 2 62.02 17.60 47.72
C ARG A 2 60.49 17.86 47.69
N SER A 3 60.01 19.11 47.78
CA SER A 3 58.55 19.41 47.81
C SER A 3 57.89 19.58 46.43
N GLY A 4 58.68 19.80 45.36
CA GLY A 4 58.17 20.02 44.00
C GLY A 4 57.75 18.74 43.23
N PHE A 5 58.35 17.58 43.55
CA PHE A 5 58.08 16.33 42.84
C PHE A 5 56.77 15.64 43.28
N ARG A 6 56.37 15.76 44.55
CA ARG A 6 55.11 15.17 45.07
C ARG A 6 53.85 15.86 44.50
N LYS A 7 53.89 17.20 44.30
CA LYS A 7 52.78 17.96 43.70
C LYS A 7 52.56 17.66 42.20
N LYS A 8 53.62 17.41 41.42
CA LYS A 8 53.53 17.03 39.99
C LYS A 8 52.90 15.65 39.78
N SER A 9 53.21 14.68 40.63
CA SER A 9 52.65 13.31 40.61
C SER A 9 51.15 13.29 40.97
N SER A 10 50.74 14.08 41.97
CA SER A 10 49.34 14.24 42.37
C SER A 10 48.47 14.84 41.25
N LYS A 11 48.94 15.93 40.61
CA LYS A 11 48.22 16.54 39.48
C LYS A 11 48.06 15.58 38.31
N ARG A 12 49.11 14.83 37.92
CA ARG A 12 49.02 13.81 36.84
C ARG A 12 48.00 12.70 37.15
N ARG A 13 47.90 12.25 38.41
CA ARG A 13 46.87 11.28 38.82
C ARG A 13 45.45 11.85 38.74
N ILE A 14 45.27 13.13 39.11
CA ILE A 14 43.98 13.83 39.00
C ILE A 14 43.59 14.00 37.52
N TYR A 15 44.49 14.45 36.65
CA TYR A 15 44.23 14.54 35.21
C TYR A 15 43.91 13.19 34.58
N LYS A 16 44.61 12.10 34.95
CA LYS A 16 44.28 10.74 34.49
C LYS A 16 42.88 10.28 34.96
N LYS A 17 42.48 10.60 36.19
CA LYS A 17 41.14 10.28 36.69
C LYS A 17 40.06 11.09 35.97
N ILE A 18 40.27 12.39 35.77
CA ILE A 18 39.36 13.27 35.01
C ILE A 18 39.24 12.79 33.56
N SER A 19 40.36 12.41 32.91
CA SER A 19 40.33 11.89 31.54
C SER A 19 39.64 10.52 31.44
N LEU A 20 39.80 9.64 32.43
CA LEU A 20 39.10 8.34 32.48
C LEU A 20 37.60 8.51 32.72
N ILE A 21 37.21 9.45 33.57
CA ILE A 21 35.80 9.80 33.80
C ILE A 21 35.20 10.41 32.53
N ALA A 22 35.89 11.36 31.90
CA ALA A 22 35.46 11.95 30.62
C ALA A 22 35.35 10.89 29.52
N LEU A 23 36.29 9.95 29.43
CA LEU A 23 36.22 8.82 28.50
C LEU A 23 35.03 7.91 28.81
N GLY A 24 34.78 7.60 30.09
CA GLY A 24 33.60 6.84 30.53
C GLY A 24 32.29 7.52 30.16
N PHE A 25 32.19 8.85 30.35
CA PHE A 25 31.03 9.64 29.92
C PHE A 25 30.85 9.66 28.40
N ILE A 26 31.93 9.80 27.62
CA ILE A 26 31.90 9.73 26.16
C ILE A 26 31.41 8.35 25.70
N VAL A 27 31.89 7.26 26.34
CA VAL A 27 31.45 5.89 26.04
C VAL A 27 29.97 5.71 26.40
N ILE A 28 29.50 6.21 27.54
CA ILE A 28 28.08 6.14 27.94
C ILE A 28 27.20 6.94 26.96
N ILE A 29 27.62 8.14 26.57
CA ILE A 29 26.91 8.96 25.57
C ILE A 29 26.87 8.21 24.24
N PHE A 30 28.00 7.64 23.80
CA PHE A 30 28.05 6.86 22.56
C PHE A 30 27.14 5.64 22.61
N ILE A 31 27.14 4.88 23.73
CA ILE A 31 26.24 3.74 23.95
C ILE A 31 24.78 4.21 23.92
N TYR A 32 24.45 5.31 24.61
CA TYR A 32 23.10 5.88 24.59
C TYR A 32 22.65 6.25 23.18
N PHE A 33 23.49 6.95 22.41
CA PHE A 33 23.20 7.31 21.02
C PHE A 33 23.04 6.08 20.14
N TYR A 34 23.95 5.11 20.26
CA TYR A 34 23.91 3.87 19.51
C TYR A 34 22.63 3.07 19.84
N VAL A 35 22.29 2.87 21.12
CA VAL A 35 21.04 2.19 21.50
C VAL A 35 19.83 2.96 20.97
N ALA A 36 19.82 4.30 21.09
CA ALA A 36 18.71 5.14 20.65
C ALA A 36 18.49 5.15 19.13
N LEU A 37 19.50 4.84 18.32
CA LEU A 37 19.40 4.78 16.86
C LEU A 37 18.84 3.45 16.33
N GLY A 38 18.87 2.37 17.13
CA GLY A 38 18.27 1.08 16.78
C GLY A 38 18.74 0.53 15.42
N GLU A 39 17.83 0.36 14.46
CA GLU A 39 18.13 -0.14 13.11
C GLU A 39 19.06 0.78 12.32
N LEU A 40 19.03 2.09 12.57
CA LEU A 40 19.92 3.07 11.92
C LEU A 40 21.39 2.91 12.33
N ASN A 41 21.68 2.08 13.33
CA ASN A 41 23.04 1.78 13.75
C ASN A 41 23.93 1.21 12.64
N ILE A 42 23.34 0.60 11.61
CA ILE A 42 24.13 0.14 10.46
C ILE A 42 24.90 1.30 9.82
N PHE A 43 24.30 2.49 9.71
CA PHE A 43 24.92 3.64 9.09
C PHE A 43 26.05 4.20 9.96
N VAL A 44 25.89 4.17 11.28
CA VAL A 44 26.96 4.51 12.23
C VAL A 44 28.12 3.52 12.13
N LYS A 45 27.83 2.21 12.14
CA LYS A 45 28.85 1.16 11.99
C LYS A 45 29.59 1.22 10.66
N LYS A 46 28.90 1.65 9.61
CA LYS A 46 29.44 1.77 8.25
C LYS A 46 29.84 3.20 7.91
N TYR A 47 29.91 4.09 8.90
CA TYR A 47 30.23 5.49 8.69
C TYR A 47 31.54 5.67 7.93
N TYR A 48 32.56 4.87 8.23
CA TYR A 48 33.84 4.93 7.51
C TYR A 48 33.70 4.65 6.00
N LYS A 49 32.82 3.72 5.61
CA LYS A 49 32.52 3.48 4.20
C LYS A 49 31.74 4.63 3.58
N ILE A 50 30.74 5.13 4.31
CA ILE A 50 29.81 6.18 3.85
C ILE A 50 30.54 7.53 3.70
N SER A 51 31.46 7.82 4.60
CA SER A 51 32.19 9.11 4.63
C SER A 51 33.56 9.07 3.94
N GLY A 52 33.97 7.89 3.48
CA GLY A 52 35.30 7.69 2.89
C GLY A 52 36.44 7.77 3.91
N PHE A 53 36.17 7.70 5.22
CA PHE A 53 37.24 7.70 6.21
C PHE A 53 38.17 6.47 6.04
N PRO A 54 39.49 6.64 6.13
CA PRO A 54 40.21 7.90 6.33
C PRO A 54 40.70 8.61 5.06
N PHE A 55 40.69 7.99 3.87
CA PHE A 55 41.45 8.51 2.71
C PHE A 55 40.67 8.58 1.39
N SER A 56 39.36 8.33 1.40
CA SER A 56 38.53 8.32 0.20
C SER A 56 37.54 9.48 0.19
N GLU A 57 37.08 9.80 -1.02
CA GLU A 57 35.93 10.67 -1.24
C GLU A 57 34.68 9.81 -1.48
N ARG A 58 33.53 10.30 -1.06
CA ARG A 58 32.23 9.68 -1.29
C ARG A 58 31.22 10.73 -1.73
N ASN A 59 30.50 10.48 -2.83
CA ASN A 59 29.51 11.39 -3.35
C ASN A 59 28.11 10.77 -3.35
N TYR A 60 27.12 11.53 -2.89
CA TYR A 60 25.73 11.10 -2.81
C TYR A 60 24.83 12.05 -3.57
N LEU A 61 23.96 11.48 -4.40
CA LEU A 61 22.90 12.22 -5.08
C LEU A 61 21.64 12.20 -4.21
N ILE A 62 21.07 13.37 -3.93
CA ILE A 62 19.77 13.50 -3.27
C ILE A 62 18.75 13.98 -4.28
N LEU A 63 17.67 13.24 -4.49
CA LEU A 63 16.54 13.66 -5.31
C LEU A 63 15.53 14.37 -4.42
N LEU A 64 15.17 15.60 -4.77
CA LEU A 64 14.13 16.38 -4.09
C LEU A 64 12.85 16.28 -4.92
N GLN A 65 11.99 15.35 -4.50
CA GLN A 65 10.79 14.97 -5.21
C GLN A 65 9.57 15.77 -4.75
N ASN A 66 8.77 16.22 -5.71
CA ASN A 66 7.50 16.85 -5.48
C ASN A 66 6.38 15.80 -5.65
N ASN A 67 5.91 15.24 -4.53
CA ASN A 67 4.85 14.24 -4.54
C ASN A 67 3.45 14.81 -4.80
N SER A 68 3.30 16.13 -4.97
CA SER A 68 2.09 16.74 -5.52
C SER A 68 2.03 16.67 -7.05
N GLU A 69 3.15 16.35 -7.71
CA GLU A 69 3.18 15.88 -9.10
C GLU A 69 3.75 14.47 -9.10
N LEU A 70 2.87 13.50 -8.82
CA LEU A 70 3.27 12.16 -8.43
C LEU A 70 4.05 11.46 -9.53
N ARG A 71 5.13 10.80 -9.14
CA ARG A 71 5.86 9.83 -9.96
C ARG A 71 5.94 8.51 -9.20
N PRO A 72 6.21 7.39 -9.89
CA PRO A 72 6.13 6.06 -9.31
C PRO A 72 6.99 5.82 -8.07
N THR A 73 8.08 6.58 -7.93
CA THR A 73 9.05 6.45 -6.84
C THR A 73 9.01 7.60 -5.84
N GLY A 74 7.96 8.42 -5.86
CA GLY A 74 7.70 9.45 -4.84
C GLY A 74 7.11 10.72 -5.43
N GLY A 75 7.71 11.27 -6.47
CA GLY A 75 7.29 12.53 -7.05
C GLY A 75 8.19 13.01 -8.17
N PHE A 76 7.79 14.07 -8.86
CA PHE A 76 8.60 14.72 -9.89
C PHE A 76 9.92 15.23 -9.31
N ILE A 77 11.05 14.96 -9.96
CA ILE A 77 12.35 15.43 -9.47
C ILE A 77 12.48 16.91 -9.82
N SER A 78 12.15 17.76 -8.86
CA SER A 78 12.12 19.22 -9.01
C SER A 78 13.47 19.90 -8.77
N ALA A 79 14.33 19.25 -8.01
CA ALA A 79 15.68 19.68 -7.67
C ALA A 79 16.50 18.47 -7.21
N TYR A 80 17.81 18.62 -7.11
CA TYR A 80 18.69 17.59 -6.59
C TYR A 80 19.85 18.19 -5.82
N GLY A 81 20.40 17.42 -4.89
CA GLY A 81 21.58 17.77 -4.12
C GLY A 81 22.75 16.84 -4.40
N ILE A 82 23.96 17.37 -4.31
CA ILE A 82 25.20 16.59 -4.33
C ILE A 82 25.88 16.78 -2.99
N ILE A 83 26.04 15.69 -2.25
CA ILE A 83 26.73 15.68 -0.96
C ILE A 83 28.08 14.97 -1.13
N THR A 84 29.16 15.66 -0.76
CA THR A 84 30.51 15.11 -0.80
C THR A 84 31.07 14.95 0.60
N PHE A 85 31.51 13.74 0.92
CA PHE A 85 32.36 13.46 2.06
C PHE A 85 33.79 13.20 1.61
N LYS A 86 34.77 13.76 2.32
CA LYS A 86 36.18 13.48 2.09
C LYS A 86 36.85 13.12 3.41
N SER A 87 37.49 11.95 3.44
CA SER A 87 38.29 11.52 4.60
C SER A 87 37.52 11.52 5.93
N GLY A 88 36.22 11.22 5.88
CA GLY A 88 35.37 11.25 7.08
C GLY A 88 34.59 12.54 7.31
N PHE A 89 34.83 13.61 6.56
CA PHE A 89 34.22 14.92 6.80
C PHE A 89 33.27 15.30 5.67
N LEU A 90 32.14 15.90 6.03
CA LEU A 90 31.26 16.56 5.06
C LEU A 90 31.98 17.80 4.52
N THR A 91 32.37 17.79 3.25
CA THR A 91 33.14 18.87 2.64
C THR A 91 32.33 19.72 1.68
N ASN A 92 31.26 19.17 1.10
CA ASN A 92 30.42 19.91 0.15
C ASN A 92 28.95 19.50 0.25
N VAL A 93 28.07 20.49 0.09
CA VAL A 93 26.63 20.31 -0.10
C VAL A 93 26.18 21.31 -1.16
N GLU A 94 25.85 20.78 -2.33
CA GLU A 94 25.32 21.56 -3.44
C GLU A 94 23.85 21.23 -3.65
N ILE A 95 23.07 22.23 -4.07
CA ILE A 95 21.67 22.06 -4.49
C ILE A 95 21.54 22.72 -5.85
N HIS A 96 20.92 22.00 -6.77
CA HIS A 96 20.74 22.37 -8.16
C HIS A 96 19.28 22.19 -8.56
N ASP A 97 18.83 23.02 -9.49
CA ASP A 97 17.52 22.88 -10.08
C ASP A 97 17.52 21.74 -11.10
N SER A 98 16.44 20.98 -11.21
CA SER A 98 16.33 19.94 -12.25
C SER A 98 16.38 20.52 -13.68
N TYR A 99 16.06 21.80 -13.86
CA TYR A 99 16.12 22.53 -15.13
C TYR A 99 17.51 23.11 -15.47
N ASP A 100 18.52 22.93 -14.61
CA ASP A 100 19.89 23.38 -14.83
C ASP A 100 20.60 22.57 -15.95
N GLN A 101 21.94 22.54 -15.97
CA GLN A 101 22.74 21.87 -16.99
C GLN A 101 22.36 20.41 -17.27
N ILE A 102 21.86 19.68 -16.26
CA ILE A 102 21.47 18.28 -16.41
C ILE A 102 20.26 18.08 -17.33
N ASN A 103 19.39 19.10 -17.46
CA ASN A 103 18.22 19.06 -18.33
C ASN A 103 18.56 19.12 -19.83
N LYS A 104 19.80 19.50 -20.17
CA LYS A 104 20.30 19.50 -21.55
C LYS A 104 20.55 18.10 -22.10
N ILE A 105 20.52 17.09 -21.23
CA ILE A 105 20.80 15.70 -21.54
C ILE A 105 19.47 14.96 -21.60
N SER A 106 19.12 14.49 -22.79
CA SER A 106 17.91 13.68 -22.99
C SER A 106 18.22 12.43 -23.81
N SER A 107 17.32 11.47 -23.70
CA SER A 107 17.23 10.29 -24.55
C SER A 107 15.81 10.20 -25.14
N PRO A 108 15.60 9.36 -26.17
CA PRO A 108 14.25 9.07 -26.64
C PRO A 108 13.36 8.67 -25.47
N ALA A 109 12.19 9.28 -25.38
CA ALA A 109 11.27 8.99 -24.30
C ALA A 109 10.66 7.60 -24.48
N PRO A 110 10.58 6.77 -23.43
CA PRO A 110 9.83 5.53 -23.50
C PRO A 110 8.34 5.83 -23.55
N TYR A 111 7.55 4.88 -24.04
CA TYR A 111 6.11 4.92 -23.81
C TYR A 111 5.82 4.86 -22.28
N PRO A 112 4.78 5.53 -21.78
CA PRO A 112 3.88 6.46 -22.46
C PRO A 112 4.41 7.90 -22.49
N LEU A 113 5.59 8.19 -21.92
CA LEU A 113 6.13 9.55 -21.84
C LEU A 113 6.26 10.19 -23.22
N SER A 114 6.69 9.42 -24.22
CA SER A 114 6.81 9.89 -25.61
C SER A 114 5.48 10.31 -26.24
N GLU A 115 4.34 9.83 -25.75
CA GLU A 115 3.02 10.18 -26.24
C GLU A 115 2.40 11.27 -25.37
N LEU A 116 2.39 11.06 -24.05
CA LEU A 116 1.64 11.86 -23.09
C LEU A 116 2.30 13.17 -22.71
N LEU A 117 3.62 13.25 -22.82
CA LEU A 117 4.38 14.48 -22.62
C LEU A 117 4.83 15.09 -23.95
N SER A 118 4.43 14.52 -25.09
CA SER A 118 4.82 15.03 -26.40
C SER A 118 4.40 16.50 -26.57
N GLY A 119 5.32 17.33 -27.05
CA GLY A 119 5.06 18.73 -27.28
C GLY A 119 6.34 19.53 -27.56
N PRO A 120 6.21 20.80 -27.98
CA PRO A 120 7.36 21.63 -28.37
C PRO A 120 8.40 21.85 -27.26
N THR A 121 7.97 21.71 -26.00
CA THR A 121 8.77 21.99 -24.80
C THR A 121 9.29 20.74 -24.09
N TYR A 122 8.98 19.54 -24.61
CA TYR A 122 9.43 18.28 -24.01
C TYR A 122 10.65 17.72 -24.78
N PRO A 123 11.87 17.82 -24.24
CA PRO A 123 13.10 17.45 -24.96
C PRO A 123 13.34 15.92 -25.06
N GLY A 124 12.38 15.10 -24.63
CA GLY A 124 12.54 13.66 -24.44
C GLY A 124 12.71 13.29 -22.97
N HIS A 125 13.00 12.01 -22.71
CA HIS A 125 13.23 11.51 -21.36
C HIS A 125 14.57 12.04 -20.85
N GLY A 126 14.52 12.68 -19.68
CA GLY A 126 15.67 13.32 -19.05
C GLY A 126 15.71 13.05 -17.55
N PHE A 127 16.68 13.65 -16.86
CA PHE A 127 16.90 13.43 -15.43
C PHE A 127 15.65 13.63 -14.56
N ARG A 128 14.80 14.60 -14.91
CA ARG A 128 13.56 14.91 -14.19
C ARG A 128 12.48 13.80 -14.25
N ASP A 129 12.57 12.94 -15.26
CA ASP A 129 11.69 11.79 -15.50
C ASP A 129 12.43 10.45 -15.31
N ALA A 130 13.69 10.46 -14.87
CA ALA A 130 14.52 9.27 -14.66
C ALA A 130 13.96 8.32 -13.58
N ASN A 131 12.99 8.78 -12.81
CA ASN A 131 12.32 8.01 -11.76
C ASN A 131 10.91 7.53 -12.17
N PHE A 132 10.64 7.47 -13.48
CA PHE A 132 9.39 6.96 -14.07
C PHE A 132 9.26 5.42 -13.99
N ASN A 133 10.37 4.69 -13.87
CA ASN A 133 10.31 3.26 -13.59
C ASN A 133 9.67 3.04 -12.20
N PRO A 134 8.67 2.15 -12.06
CA PRO A 134 8.00 1.91 -10.78
C PRO A 134 8.86 1.16 -9.76
N ASP A 135 9.96 0.55 -10.20
CA ASP A 135 10.99 -0.01 -9.33
C ASP A 135 12.13 1.01 -9.16
N PHE A 136 12.24 1.62 -7.96
CA PHE A 136 13.27 2.63 -7.70
C PHE A 136 14.69 2.10 -7.89
N PHE A 137 14.92 0.82 -7.57
CA PHE A 137 16.21 0.18 -7.81
C PHE A 137 16.58 0.20 -9.31
N SER A 138 15.62 -0.06 -10.20
CA SER A 138 15.80 0.06 -11.64
C SER A 138 15.95 1.51 -12.11
N SER A 139 15.27 2.48 -11.47
CA SER A 139 15.46 3.92 -11.76
C SER A 139 16.90 4.41 -11.54
N ILE A 140 17.69 3.72 -10.71
CA ILE A 140 19.09 4.10 -10.47
C ILE A 140 19.92 4.10 -11.76
N ILE A 141 19.58 3.24 -12.72
CA ILE A 141 20.28 3.15 -14.01
C ILE A 141 20.12 4.48 -14.78
N ASP A 142 18.89 4.96 -14.93
CA ASP A 142 18.59 6.21 -15.63
C ASP A 142 19.16 7.41 -14.87
N LEU A 143 19.02 7.43 -13.54
CA LEU A 143 19.56 8.49 -12.69
C LEU A 143 21.09 8.58 -12.83
N GLN A 144 21.79 7.45 -12.80
CA GLN A 144 23.24 7.41 -13.00
C GLN A 144 23.63 7.81 -14.42
N TYR A 145 22.86 7.39 -15.43
CA TYR A 145 23.10 7.71 -16.83
C TYR A 145 23.07 9.23 -17.08
N PHE A 146 22.02 9.92 -16.63
CA PHE A 146 21.91 11.37 -16.82
C PHE A 146 22.91 12.12 -15.93
N PHE A 147 23.07 11.68 -14.67
CA PHE A 147 23.98 12.34 -13.74
C PHE A 147 25.44 12.28 -14.20
N SER A 148 25.93 11.09 -14.59
CA SER A 148 27.33 10.91 -14.99
C SER A 148 27.71 11.69 -16.25
N ARG A 149 26.74 12.08 -17.07
CA ARG A 149 27.00 12.91 -18.26
C ARG A 149 26.98 14.41 -17.96
N ALA A 150 26.17 14.83 -16.99
CA ALA A 150 26.23 16.20 -16.49
C ALA A 150 27.45 16.43 -15.60
N TYR A 151 27.91 15.39 -14.90
CA TYR A 151 28.99 15.42 -13.92
C TYR A 151 29.97 14.26 -14.12
N PRO A 152 30.75 14.23 -15.22
CA PRO A 152 31.62 13.11 -15.57
C PRO A 152 32.72 12.81 -14.54
N GLU A 153 33.15 13.82 -13.79
CA GLU A 153 34.18 13.69 -12.76
C GLU A 153 33.63 13.20 -11.40
N VAL A 154 32.31 13.13 -11.24
CA VAL A 154 31.67 12.79 -9.96
C VAL A 154 31.17 11.35 -9.98
N LYS A 155 31.87 10.48 -9.25
CA LYS A 155 31.42 9.10 -9.03
C LYS A 155 30.46 9.03 -7.85
N LEU A 156 29.24 8.56 -8.08
CA LEU A 156 28.24 8.33 -7.03
C LEU A 156 28.51 7.05 -6.22
N ASP A 157 28.30 7.14 -4.91
CA ASP A 157 28.35 6.06 -3.92
C ASP A 157 26.98 5.70 -3.35
N GLY A 158 25.96 6.54 -3.63
CA GLY A 158 24.57 6.25 -3.35
C GLY A 158 23.62 7.33 -3.88
N VAL A 159 22.34 6.99 -3.87
CA VAL A 159 21.24 7.88 -4.28
C VAL A 159 20.15 7.82 -3.21
N PHE A 160 19.71 8.98 -2.74
CA PHE A 160 18.62 9.11 -1.78
C PHE A 160 17.48 9.89 -2.42
N ALA A 161 16.28 9.33 -2.46
CA ALA A 161 15.10 10.08 -2.86
C ALA A 161 14.35 10.53 -1.62
N ILE A 162 14.01 11.82 -1.55
CA ILE A 162 13.17 12.37 -0.50
C ILE A 162 12.07 13.21 -1.10
N ASP A 163 10.85 13.05 -0.59
CA ASP A 163 9.71 13.86 -1.02
C ASP A 163 9.40 15.00 -0.04
N LEU A 164 8.45 15.86 -0.43
CA LEU A 164 8.04 17.00 0.41
C LEU A 164 7.42 16.57 1.74
N LYS A 165 6.79 15.39 1.81
CA LYS A 165 6.20 14.90 3.05
C LYS A 165 7.27 14.62 4.11
N PHE A 166 8.43 14.09 3.70
CA PHE A 166 9.56 13.97 4.63
C PHE A 166 10.01 15.34 5.16
N ILE A 167 10.08 16.36 4.31
CA ILE A 167 10.45 17.72 4.72
C ILE A 167 9.42 18.30 5.70
N GLU A 168 8.13 18.14 5.44
CA GLU A 168 7.05 18.51 6.37
C GLU A 168 7.23 17.83 7.74
N ASN A 169 7.54 16.53 7.74
CA ASN A 169 7.73 15.75 8.96
C ASN A 169 8.98 16.20 9.75
N ILE A 170 10.09 16.55 9.09
CA ILE A 170 11.26 17.13 9.76
C ILE A 170 10.93 18.52 10.32
N LEU A 171 10.20 19.36 9.60
CA LEU A 171 9.81 20.69 10.07
C LEU A 171 8.90 20.62 11.29
N LYS A 172 7.98 19.66 11.36
CA LYS A 172 7.17 19.39 12.56
C LYS A 172 8.03 19.00 13.77
N MET A 173 9.12 18.26 13.54
CA MET A 173 10.05 17.87 14.61
C MET A 173 10.99 19.01 15.04
N THR A 174 11.56 19.73 14.07
CA THR A 174 12.58 20.76 14.31
C THR A 174 11.97 22.11 14.67
N GLY A 175 10.71 22.34 14.31
CA GLY A 175 10.01 23.61 14.34
C GLY A 175 10.34 24.49 13.11
N PRO A 176 9.67 25.66 12.97
CA PRO A 176 9.79 26.53 11.80
C PRO A 176 11.21 26.97 11.44
N ILE A 177 11.51 27.13 10.16
CA ILE A 177 12.81 27.54 9.64
C ILE A 177 12.68 28.87 8.93
N GLN A 178 13.48 29.84 9.33
CA GLN A 178 13.61 31.10 8.62
C GLN A 178 14.68 30.97 7.54
N ALA A 179 14.34 31.30 6.29
CA ALA A 179 15.31 31.54 5.23
C ALA A 179 14.96 32.88 4.56
N GLU A 180 15.83 33.88 4.74
CA GLU A 180 15.56 35.28 4.35
C GLU A 180 14.30 35.86 5.02
N SER A 181 13.38 36.44 4.24
CA SER A 181 12.08 36.94 4.70
C SER A 181 11.05 35.82 4.90
N ASP A 182 11.34 34.61 4.39
CA ASP A 182 10.39 33.50 4.42
C ASP A 182 10.53 32.61 5.65
N LEU A 183 9.42 32.47 6.37
CA LEU A 183 9.23 31.44 7.40
C LEU A 183 8.61 30.18 6.80
N PHE A 184 9.35 29.08 6.85
CA PHE A 184 8.93 27.75 6.42
C PHE A 184 8.50 26.89 7.62
N THR A 185 7.35 26.24 7.48
CA THR A 185 6.68 25.42 8.50
C THR A 185 6.24 24.10 7.87
N GLY A 186 5.87 23.11 8.68
CA GLY A 186 5.35 21.85 8.15
C GLY A 186 4.02 22.01 7.40
N GLU A 187 3.32 23.13 7.62
CA GLU A 187 2.01 23.43 7.06
C GLU A 187 2.11 24.23 5.76
N ASN A 188 3.10 25.13 5.64
CA ASN A 188 3.20 26.08 4.52
C ASN A 188 4.34 25.79 3.53
N ILE A 189 5.24 24.84 3.82
CA ILE A 189 6.43 24.56 2.99
C ILE A 189 6.04 24.27 1.53
N PHE A 190 5.01 23.47 1.32
CA PHE A 190 4.50 23.19 -0.03
C PHE A 190 4.05 24.47 -0.73
N THR A 191 3.07 25.19 -0.16
CA THR A 191 2.51 26.39 -0.80
C THR A 191 3.57 27.45 -1.05
N LYS A 192 4.54 27.63 -0.15
CA LYS A 192 5.63 28.59 -0.33
C LYS A 192 6.60 28.19 -1.43
N LEU A 193 7.05 26.93 -1.44
CA LEU A 193 7.92 26.45 -2.51
C LEU A 193 7.23 26.51 -3.88
N GLU A 194 5.90 26.32 -3.90
CA GLU A 194 5.13 26.36 -5.15
C GLU A 194 4.77 27.75 -5.64
N GLN A 195 4.41 28.68 -4.76
CA GLN A 195 4.23 30.09 -5.11
C GLN A 195 5.51 30.65 -5.73
N GLN A 196 6.67 30.25 -5.19
CA GLN A 196 7.97 30.60 -5.75
C GLN A 196 8.26 29.92 -7.09
N VAL A 197 7.46 28.96 -7.56
CA VAL A 197 7.62 28.28 -8.86
C VAL A 197 6.58 28.75 -9.89
N SER A 198 5.35 29.07 -9.47
CA SER A 198 4.30 29.58 -10.38
C SER A 198 4.56 30.99 -10.90
N ASP A 199 5.33 31.79 -10.16
CA ASP A 199 5.60 33.19 -10.50
C ASP A 199 6.93 33.39 -11.25
N ILE A 200 7.62 32.30 -11.61
CA ILE A 200 8.92 32.33 -12.28
C ILE A 200 8.75 32.11 -13.79
N ASP A 201 9.21 33.08 -14.58
CA ASP A 201 9.53 32.87 -15.98
C ASP A 201 10.76 31.94 -16.07
N LEU A 202 10.55 30.71 -16.55
CA LEU A 202 11.60 29.69 -16.73
C LEU A 202 12.64 30.09 -17.81
N HIS A 203 12.43 31.18 -18.54
CA HIS A 203 13.40 31.77 -19.45
C HIS A 203 14.19 32.92 -18.82
N ASN A 204 13.87 33.32 -17.58
CA ASN A 204 14.58 34.34 -16.84
C ASN A 204 15.63 33.72 -15.89
N ILE A 205 16.90 33.95 -16.21
CA ILE A 205 18.06 33.42 -15.46
C ILE A 205 18.08 33.94 -14.01
N ASP A 206 17.65 35.18 -13.76
CA ASP A 206 17.65 35.77 -12.41
C ASP A 206 16.59 35.12 -11.51
N ALA A 207 15.44 34.75 -12.08
CA ALA A 207 14.39 34.05 -11.37
C ALA A 207 14.81 32.62 -10.99
N ILE A 208 15.47 31.88 -11.90
CA ILE A 208 16.06 30.55 -11.61
C ILE A 208 17.12 30.64 -10.50
N ASN A 209 18.01 31.64 -10.57
CA ASN A 209 19.03 31.86 -9.56
C ASN A 209 18.42 32.14 -8.17
N SER A 210 17.35 32.93 -8.10
CA SER A 210 16.65 33.23 -6.84
C SER A 210 16.06 31.98 -6.17
N ARG A 211 15.46 31.06 -6.95
CA ARG A 211 14.93 29.77 -6.46
C ARG A 211 16.04 28.90 -5.86
N LYS A 212 17.17 28.81 -6.56
CA LYS A 212 18.35 28.05 -6.13
C LYS A 212 18.89 28.56 -4.80
N ASP A 213 18.95 29.89 -4.62
CA ASP A 213 19.44 30.52 -3.40
C ASP A 213 18.52 30.27 -2.20
N ILE A 214 17.21 30.34 -2.37
CA ILE A 214 16.23 30.07 -1.30
C ILE A 214 16.30 28.61 -0.86
N LEU A 215 16.29 27.65 -1.80
CA LEU A 215 16.40 26.22 -1.49
C LEU A 215 17.71 25.91 -0.77
N LYS A 216 18.83 26.49 -1.23
CA LYS A 216 20.15 26.32 -0.59
C LYS A 216 20.16 26.85 0.84
N ARG A 217 19.61 28.04 1.07
CA ARG A 217 19.53 28.66 2.41
C ARG A 217 18.60 27.87 3.33
N PHE A 218 17.44 27.45 2.83
CA PHE A 218 16.50 26.60 3.56
C PHE A 218 17.17 25.29 3.99
N ALA A 219 17.81 24.58 3.05
CA ALA A 219 18.49 23.33 3.35
C ALA A 219 19.64 23.51 4.35
N GLY A 220 20.44 24.58 4.21
CA GLY A 220 21.49 24.93 5.16
C GLY A 220 20.95 25.18 6.57
N ALA A 221 19.86 25.95 6.67
CA ALA A 221 19.19 26.23 7.94
C ALA A 221 18.55 24.96 8.55
N LEU A 222 17.96 24.10 7.73
CA LEU A 222 17.40 22.81 8.12
C LEU A 222 18.47 21.86 8.66
N MET A 223 19.59 21.69 7.95
CA MET A 223 20.71 20.87 8.42
C MET A 223 21.28 21.40 9.74
N LYS A 224 21.48 22.72 9.85
CA LYS A 224 21.96 23.36 11.09
C LYS A 224 20.99 23.13 12.24
N LYS A 225 19.68 23.24 12.01
CA LYS A 225 18.67 23.05 13.05
C LYS A 225 18.53 21.58 13.44
N ALA A 226 18.60 20.67 12.47
CA ALA A 226 18.57 19.23 12.70
C ALA A 226 19.80 18.76 13.52
N SER A 227 21.00 19.31 13.25
CA SER A 227 22.20 18.96 14.00
C SER A 227 22.14 19.38 15.47
N PHE A 228 21.56 20.54 15.80
CA PHE A 228 21.31 20.94 17.19
C PHE A 228 20.30 20.04 17.93
N LYS A 229 19.41 19.36 17.19
CA LYS A 229 18.43 18.41 17.76
C LYS A 229 18.98 16.99 17.91
N LEU A 230 20.23 16.72 17.56
CA LEU A 230 20.89 15.42 17.80
C LEU A 230 20.89 15.02 19.28
N THR A 231 20.64 15.95 20.22
CA THR A 231 20.37 15.66 21.64
C THR A 231 19.15 14.76 21.89
N ARG A 232 18.28 14.54 20.89
CA ARG A 232 17.10 13.66 20.96
C ARG A 232 17.14 12.57 19.87
N PRO A 233 18.10 11.63 19.94
CA PRO A 233 18.33 10.64 18.89
C PRO A 233 17.12 9.73 18.64
N SER A 234 16.31 9.43 19.67
CA SER A 234 15.09 8.63 19.54
C SER A 234 14.04 9.29 18.64
N LYS A 235 13.82 10.61 18.75
CA LYS A 235 12.86 11.33 17.91
C LYS A 235 13.32 11.41 16.46
N ILE A 236 14.62 11.59 16.24
CA ILE A 236 15.21 11.58 14.89
C ILE A 236 15.03 10.18 14.27
N LYS A 237 15.36 9.13 15.03
CA LYS A 237 15.16 7.75 14.58
C LYS A 237 13.70 7.53 14.19
N GLU A 238 12.76 7.89 15.05
CA GLU A 238 11.32 7.70 14.80
C GLU A 238 10.88 8.39 13.50
N VAL A 239 11.23 9.66 13.31
CA VAL A 239 10.87 10.40 12.08
C VAL A 239 11.51 9.75 10.85
N VAL A 240 12.80 9.40 10.89
CA VAL A 240 13.50 8.81 9.75
C VAL A 240 12.95 7.43 9.40
N ILE A 241 12.81 6.53 10.38
CA ILE A 241 12.28 5.17 10.17
C ILE A 241 10.84 5.23 9.66
N ASN A 242 9.97 6.06 10.26
CA ASN A 242 8.61 6.20 9.78
C ASN A 242 8.57 6.65 8.31
N ASN A 243 9.43 7.57 7.89
CA ASN A 243 9.47 8.02 6.50
C ASN A 243 10.13 7.02 5.55
N LEU A 244 11.05 6.17 6.02
CA LEU A 244 11.59 5.05 5.24
C LEU A 244 10.52 3.97 5.03
N ASP A 245 9.80 3.57 6.08
CA ASP A 245 8.77 2.55 6.02
C ASP A 245 7.55 3.01 5.21
N GLN A 246 7.18 4.29 5.35
CA GLN A 246 6.11 4.93 4.58
C GLN A 246 6.56 5.35 3.16
N LYS A 247 7.84 5.14 2.81
CA LYS A 247 8.41 5.40 1.47
C LYS A 247 8.33 6.86 1.04
N HIS A 248 8.53 7.77 1.99
CA HIS A 248 8.87 9.17 1.77
C HIS A 248 10.38 9.40 1.68
N ILE A 249 11.16 8.39 2.08
CA ILE A 249 12.59 8.28 1.84
C ILE A 249 12.85 6.94 1.15
N LEU A 250 13.57 6.97 0.02
CA LEU A 250 14.10 5.78 -0.61
C LEU A 250 15.63 5.86 -0.65
N LEU A 251 16.30 4.75 -0.39
CA LEU A 251 17.76 4.70 -0.32
C LEU A 251 18.32 3.69 -1.32
N PHE A 252 19.45 4.04 -1.91
CA PHE A 252 20.27 3.12 -2.66
C PHE A 252 21.75 3.41 -2.37
N PHE A 253 22.55 2.36 -2.16
CA PHE A 253 24.00 2.47 -2.03
C PHE A 253 24.68 1.54 -3.04
N PHE A 254 25.78 1.99 -3.64
CA PHE A 254 26.59 1.12 -4.50
C PHE A 254 27.46 0.14 -3.68
N ASP A 255 27.63 0.36 -2.36
CA ASP A 255 28.24 -0.66 -1.48
C ASP A 255 27.24 -1.80 -1.21
N PRO A 256 27.54 -3.05 -1.63
CA PRO A 256 26.59 -4.15 -1.57
C PRO A 256 26.15 -4.46 -0.14
N LYS A 257 27.04 -4.34 0.86
CA LYS A 257 26.71 -4.67 2.25
C LYS A 257 25.72 -3.67 2.86
N ILE A 258 25.79 -2.40 2.46
CA ILE A 258 24.82 -1.38 2.89
C ILE A 258 23.51 -1.58 2.12
N ASN A 259 23.60 -1.84 0.82
CA ASN A 259 22.42 -2.06 -0.02
C ASN A 259 21.62 -3.28 0.41
N ASP A 260 22.26 -4.39 0.76
CA ASP A 260 21.60 -5.61 1.28
C ASP A 260 20.77 -5.31 2.53
N PHE A 261 21.28 -4.46 3.42
CA PHE A 261 20.54 -4.02 4.60
C PHE A 261 19.31 -3.20 4.20
N ILE A 262 19.46 -2.27 3.26
CA ILE A 262 18.36 -1.42 2.78
C ILE A 262 17.27 -2.26 2.10
N VAL A 263 17.66 -3.22 1.26
CA VAL A 263 16.77 -4.17 0.59
C VAL A 263 16.03 -5.01 1.62
N LYS A 264 16.73 -5.54 2.65
CA LYS A 264 16.13 -6.35 3.70
C LYS A 264 15.05 -5.59 4.48
N ASN A 265 15.25 -4.29 4.71
CA ASN A 265 14.26 -3.42 5.38
C ASN A 265 13.26 -2.78 4.40
N ASN A 266 13.28 -3.13 3.11
CA ASN A 266 12.36 -2.61 2.10
C ASN A 266 12.39 -1.07 1.92
N TRP A 267 13.57 -0.48 2.16
CA TRP A 267 13.83 0.96 2.05
C TRP A 267 14.36 1.38 0.68
N ASN A 268 14.59 0.44 -0.23
CA ASN A 268 15.05 0.72 -1.59
C ASN A 268 13.90 0.92 -2.59
N GLY A 269 12.65 0.93 -2.14
CA GLY A 269 11.49 1.15 -3.00
C GLY A 269 11.31 0.11 -4.11
N ALA A 270 11.89 -1.08 -3.96
CA ALA A 270 11.76 -2.10 -4.98
C ALA A 270 10.30 -2.53 -5.18
N LEU A 271 9.94 -2.82 -6.42
CA LEU A 271 8.68 -3.43 -6.80
C LEU A 271 8.94 -4.91 -7.03
N LYS A 272 8.70 -5.73 -6.02
CA LYS A 272 9.03 -7.17 -6.05
C LYS A 272 7.92 -8.02 -5.44
N ASN A 273 7.50 -9.06 -6.16
CA ASN A 273 6.66 -10.11 -5.58
C ASN A 273 7.52 -11.06 -4.72
N LYS A 274 7.09 -11.34 -3.49
CA LYS A 274 7.75 -12.27 -2.55
C LYS A 274 7.19 -13.70 -2.63
N GLY A 275 6.42 -14.00 -3.67
CA GLY A 275 5.67 -15.24 -3.82
C GLY A 275 4.26 -15.09 -3.26
N GLY A 276 3.29 -15.69 -3.95
CA GLY A 276 1.86 -15.50 -3.67
C GLY A 276 1.24 -14.39 -4.52
N ASP A 277 0.11 -13.88 -4.04
CA ASP A 277 -0.66 -12.83 -4.65
C ASP A 277 -0.09 -11.44 -4.34
N PHE A 278 -0.38 -10.47 -5.20
CA PHE A 278 0.18 -9.13 -5.14
C PHE A 278 -0.80 -8.11 -5.70
N VAL A 279 -0.95 -6.99 -4.99
CA VAL A 279 -1.65 -5.81 -5.51
C VAL A 279 -0.84 -4.57 -5.17
N GLY A 280 -0.42 -3.84 -6.20
CA GLY A 280 0.21 -2.53 -6.07
C GLY A 280 -0.27 -1.60 -7.17
N VAL A 281 -0.97 -0.53 -6.80
CA VAL A 281 -1.44 0.47 -7.78
C VAL A 281 -0.42 1.59 -7.82
N ILE A 282 0.25 1.74 -8.96
CA ILE A 282 1.32 2.72 -9.14
C ILE A 282 0.92 3.75 -10.20
N GLU A 283 0.92 5.01 -9.80
CA GLU A 283 0.51 6.14 -10.62
C GLU A 283 1.69 7.01 -11.03
N ALA A 284 1.60 7.61 -12.20
CA ALA A 284 2.40 8.77 -12.57
C ALA A 284 1.46 9.87 -13.08
N ASN A 285 1.53 11.05 -12.47
CA ASN A 285 0.88 12.24 -13.01
C ASN A 285 1.74 12.79 -14.15
N LEU A 286 1.22 12.74 -15.37
CA LEU A 286 1.86 13.22 -16.58
C LEU A 286 1.11 14.42 -17.16
N GLY A 287 0.37 15.16 -16.33
CA GLY A 287 -0.35 16.38 -16.71
C GLY A 287 0.45 17.67 -16.46
N GLY A 288 1.60 17.58 -15.79
CA GLY A 288 2.45 18.73 -15.44
C GLY A 288 1.85 19.66 -14.37
N MET A 289 0.65 19.37 -13.88
CA MET A 289 -0.01 20.09 -12.79
C MET A 289 0.19 19.36 -11.47
N LYS A 290 0.19 20.10 -10.36
CA LYS A 290 0.49 19.58 -9.01
C LYS A 290 -0.77 19.12 -8.26
N SER A 291 -1.65 18.46 -9.01
CA SER A 291 -3.00 18.11 -8.56
C SER A 291 -3.05 16.93 -7.60
N ASP A 292 -1.98 16.13 -7.45
CA ASP A 292 -1.98 14.90 -6.64
C ASP A 292 -2.30 15.13 -5.16
N ARG A 293 -2.04 16.34 -4.65
CA ARG A 293 -2.44 16.75 -3.29
C ARG A 293 -3.96 16.67 -3.08
N TYR A 294 -4.74 16.76 -4.15
CA TYR A 294 -6.19 16.70 -4.13
C TYR A 294 -6.75 15.37 -4.66
N ILE A 295 -5.89 14.42 -5.03
CA ILE A 295 -6.32 13.11 -5.52
C ILE A 295 -6.52 12.14 -4.37
N LYS A 296 -7.72 11.55 -4.28
CA LYS A 296 -8.05 10.48 -3.35
C LYS A 296 -8.15 9.15 -4.09
N ARG A 297 -7.70 8.07 -3.43
CA ARG A 297 -7.59 6.73 -4.01
C ARG A 297 -8.32 5.72 -3.12
N SER A 298 -9.22 4.95 -3.71
CA SER A 298 -9.85 3.79 -3.08
C SER A 298 -9.62 2.56 -3.94
N ILE A 299 -8.97 1.56 -3.36
CA ILE A 299 -8.59 0.30 -4.00
C ILE A 299 -9.41 -0.82 -3.34
N ASN A 300 -10.38 -1.36 -4.06
CA ASN A 300 -11.22 -2.46 -3.63
C ASN A 300 -10.76 -3.72 -4.37
N TYR A 301 -10.33 -4.73 -3.62
CA TYR A 301 -9.82 -5.99 -4.15
C TYR A 301 -10.65 -7.16 -3.63
N GLU A 302 -11.19 -7.96 -4.53
CA GLU A 302 -12.02 -9.11 -4.21
C GLU A 302 -11.45 -10.35 -4.89
N ILE A 303 -11.45 -11.47 -4.19
CA ILE A 303 -10.97 -12.76 -4.70
C ILE A 303 -11.91 -13.88 -4.26
N ASP A 304 -12.24 -14.77 -5.19
CA ASP A 304 -13.00 -15.99 -4.90
C ASP A 304 -12.05 -17.19 -5.07
N LEU A 305 -11.68 -17.81 -3.94
CA LEU A 305 -10.78 -18.97 -3.92
C LEU A 305 -11.46 -20.26 -4.36
N ASN A 306 -12.75 -20.22 -4.73
CA ASN A 306 -13.45 -21.39 -5.27
C ASN A 306 -12.79 -21.89 -6.56
N ASN A 307 -12.38 -23.16 -6.53
CA ASN A 307 -11.76 -23.83 -7.66
C ASN A 307 -12.83 -24.32 -8.65
N GLN A 308 -13.21 -23.48 -9.61
CA GLN A 308 -14.02 -23.90 -10.75
C GLN A 308 -13.08 -24.39 -11.87
N ASN A 309 -12.57 -25.61 -11.74
CA ASN A 309 -12.20 -26.58 -12.80
C ASN A 309 -11.01 -27.45 -12.36
N ALA A 310 -11.30 -28.60 -11.74
CA ALA A 310 -10.33 -29.65 -11.45
C ALA A 310 -9.80 -30.36 -12.73
N ASN A 311 -10.43 -30.13 -13.90
CA ASN A 311 -10.12 -30.79 -15.17
C ASN A 311 -9.31 -29.92 -16.15
N GLN A 312 -8.83 -28.75 -15.73
CA GLN A 312 -7.87 -27.97 -16.51
C GLN A 312 -6.49 -28.02 -15.86
N GLU A 313 -5.46 -28.14 -16.69
CA GLU A 313 -4.04 -28.18 -16.32
C GLU A 313 -3.59 -26.98 -15.46
N TYR A 314 -4.42 -25.92 -15.40
CA TYR A 314 -4.29 -24.76 -14.54
C TYR A 314 -5.66 -24.34 -13.98
N SER A 315 -6.06 -24.86 -12.81
CA SER A 315 -7.16 -24.29 -12.04
C SER A 315 -6.86 -22.80 -11.75
N GLN A 316 -7.77 -21.90 -12.14
CA GLN A 316 -7.58 -20.46 -12.05
C GLN A 316 -8.48 -19.85 -10.96
N ILE A 317 -7.93 -18.95 -10.15
CA ILE A 317 -8.64 -18.26 -9.07
C ILE A 317 -9.10 -16.91 -9.57
N ASP A 318 -10.39 -16.59 -9.44
CA ASP A 318 -10.93 -15.35 -9.99
C ASP A 318 -10.77 -14.17 -9.02
N ALA A 319 -10.30 -13.05 -9.55
CA ALA A 319 -10.06 -11.82 -8.81
C ALA A 319 -10.65 -10.60 -9.54
N SER A 320 -11.10 -9.63 -8.76
CA SER A 320 -11.58 -8.34 -9.23
C SER A 320 -10.89 -7.22 -8.46
N LEU A 321 -10.31 -6.26 -9.19
CA LEU A 321 -9.69 -5.07 -8.65
C LEU A 321 -10.44 -3.84 -9.17
N LYS A 322 -10.99 -3.04 -8.27
CA LYS A 322 -11.66 -1.79 -8.57
C LYS A 322 -10.89 -0.63 -7.94
N ILE A 323 -10.44 0.31 -8.76
CA ILE A 323 -9.66 1.48 -8.35
C ILE A 323 -10.50 2.72 -8.64
N THR A 324 -10.84 3.46 -7.60
CA THR A 324 -11.53 4.75 -7.72
C THR A 324 -10.52 5.86 -7.44
N ILE A 325 -10.38 6.77 -8.41
CA ILE A 325 -9.54 7.95 -8.31
C ILE A 325 -10.47 9.16 -8.38
N GLU A 326 -10.44 10.00 -7.35
CA GLU A 326 -11.29 11.18 -7.23
C GLU A 326 -10.43 12.44 -7.16
N HIS A 327 -10.74 13.42 -8.01
CA HIS A 327 -10.12 14.73 -7.99
C HIS A 327 -10.88 15.67 -7.06
N GLY A 328 -10.54 15.67 -5.77
CA GLY A 328 -11.25 16.43 -4.72
C GLY A 328 -10.99 17.95 -4.70
N GLY A 329 -10.19 18.47 -5.63
CA GLY A 329 -9.95 19.91 -5.75
C GLY A 329 -11.01 20.64 -6.59
N ALA A 330 -10.87 21.96 -6.73
CA ALA A 330 -11.81 22.83 -7.45
C ALA A 330 -11.09 23.80 -8.39
N GLN A 331 -11.83 24.39 -9.35
CA GLN A 331 -11.26 25.26 -10.40
C GLN A 331 -10.45 26.45 -9.85
N ASN A 332 -10.85 27.03 -8.72
CA ASN A 332 -10.16 28.16 -8.08
C ASN A 332 -9.22 27.73 -6.94
N THR A 333 -9.01 26.43 -6.75
CA THR A 333 -8.07 25.93 -5.75
C THR A 333 -6.65 25.96 -6.34
N PRO A 334 -5.68 26.62 -5.71
CA PRO A 334 -4.32 26.67 -6.22
C PRO A 334 -3.76 25.28 -6.53
N LEU A 335 -3.18 25.13 -7.72
CA LEU A 335 -2.52 23.92 -8.19
C LEU A 335 -3.43 22.69 -8.36
N SER A 336 -4.74 22.87 -8.21
CA SER A 336 -5.77 21.85 -8.45
C SER A 336 -6.19 21.83 -9.93
N GLY A 337 -5.24 21.87 -10.85
CA GLY A 337 -5.52 21.91 -12.29
C GLY A 337 -5.99 20.55 -12.83
N TRP A 338 -6.11 20.46 -14.15
CA TRP A 338 -6.34 19.20 -14.86
C TRP A 338 -5.36 18.09 -14.42
N TYR A 339 -5.87 16.87 -14.28
CA TYR A 339 -5.06 15.68 -13.96
C TYR A 339 -5.00 14.73 -15.17
N GLN A 340 -3.78 14.35 -15.55
CA GLN A 340 -3.53 13.28 -16.53
C GLN A 340 -2.72 12.18 -15.85
N GLY A 341 -3.38 11.10 -15.46
CA GLY A 341 -2.78 9.98 -14.73
C GLY A 341 -2.44 8.81 -15.64
N TRP A 342 -1.27 8.22 -15.42
CA TRP A 342 -0.88 6.91 -15.93
C TRP A 342 -0.91 5.91 -14.77
N ILE A 343 -1.94 5.07 -14.74
CA ILE A 343 -2.28 4.17 -13.64
C ILE A 343 -1.88 2.75 -14.02
N ARG A 344 -1.13 2.10 -13.13
CA ARG A 344 -0.61 0.74 -13.35
C ARG A 344 -0.94 -0.15 -12.16
N PRO A 345 -2.02 -0.96 -12.25
CA PRO A 345 -2.30 -1.98 -11.26
C PRO A 345 -1.39 -3.20 -11.49
N PHE A 346 -0.29 -3.27 -10.74
CA PHE A 346 0.59 -4.44 -10.75
C PHE A 346 -0.07 -5.61 -10.04
N ILE A 347 -0.09 -6.74 -10.74
CA ILE A 347 -0.60 -8.05 -10.32
C ILE A 347 0.45 -9.13 -10.59
N PRO A 348 0.33 -10.34 -10.00
CA PRO A 348 1.29 -11.41 -10.23
C PRO A 348 1.42 -11.80 -11.71
N GLU A 349 2.64 -12.06 -12.15
CA GLU A 349 2.88 -12.69 -13.45
C GLU A 349 2.16 -14.05 -13.53
N GLY A 350 1.65 -14.36 -14.72
CA GLY A 350 0.80 -15.52 -14.96
C GLY A 350 -0.69 -15.25 -14.76
N ALA A 351 -1.06 -14.09 -14.19
CA ALA A 351 -2.45 -13.64 -14.18
C ALA A 351 -2.96 -13.41 -15.61
N GLN A 352 -4.21 -13.79 -15.87
CA GLN A 352 -4.87 -13.60 -17.15
C GLN A 352 -5.99 -12.57 -17.00
N ILE A 353 -5.79 -11.39 -17.56
CA ILE A 353 -6.82 -10.34 -17.57
C ILE A 353 -7.99 -10.80 -18.43
N LYS A 354 -9.18 -10.81 -17.84
CA LYS A 354 -10.45 -11.14 -18.48
C LYS A 354 -11.15 -9.90 -19.00
N SER A 355 -11.15 -8.82 -18.21
CA SER A 355 -11.71 -7.55 -18.65
C SER A 355 -11.10 -6.34 -17.95
N LEU A 356 -11.08 -5.21 -18.67
CA LEU A 356 -10.74 -3.89 -18.16
C LEU A 356 -11.85 -2.91 -18.55
N GLN A 357 -12.42 -2.22 -17.56
CA GLN A 357 -13.42 -1.18 -17.74
C GLN A 357 -12.98 0.11 -17.06
N ILE A 358 -13.24 1.24 -17.70
CA ILE A 358 -13.08 2.57 -17.11
C ILE A 358 -14.45 3.22 -17.14
N HIS A 359 -14.94 3.64 -15.97
CA HIS A 359 -16.18 4.38 -15.83
C HIS A 359 -15.94 5.81 -15.39
N ASP A 360 -16.85 6.69 -15.78
CA ASP A 360 -16.93 8.05 -15.28
C ASP A 360 -17.67 8.10 -13.92
N GLN A 361 -17.98 9.33 -13.50
CA GLN A 361 -18.65 9.58 -12.23
C GLN A 361 -20.11 9.12 -12.16
N ASN A 362 -20.76 8.99 -13.32
CA ASN A 362 -22.14 8.56 -13.51
C ASN A 362 -22.22 7.05 -13.82
N PHE A 363 -21.11 6.32 -13.64
CA PHE A 363 -20.97 4.90 -13.97
C PHE A 363 -21.16 4.58 -15.46
N GLN A 364 -20.99 5.58 -16.35
CA GLN A 364 -20.99 5.35 -17.78
C GLN A 364 -19.63 4.81 -18.20
N ILE A 365 -19.63 3.81 -19.09
CA ILE A 365 -18.42 3.20 -19.62
C ILE A 365 -17.72 4.22 -20.54
N VAL A 366 -16.52 4.64 -20.15
CA VAL A 366 -15.62 5.47 -20.95
C VAL A 366 -14.76 4.61 -21.86
N ASN A 367 -14.32 3.46 -21.36
CA ASN A 367 -13.53 2.49 -22.12
C ASN A 367 -13.82 1.07 -21.62
N PHE A 368 -13.89 0.11 -22.52
CA PHE A 368 -14.10 -1.30 -22.21
C PHE A 368 -13.29 -2.19 -23.13
N ILE A 369 -12.56 -3.13 -22.52
CA ILE A 369 -11.72 -4.09 -23.21
C ILE A 369 -11.95 -5.48 -22.60
N ASP A 370 -12.55 -6.39 -23.37
CA ASP A 370 -12.81 -7.80 -23.01
C ASP A 370 -12.27 -8.80 -24.05
N ASP A 371 -11.75 -8.30 -25.17
CA ASP A 371 -11.14 -9.09 -26.22
C ASP A 371 -9.65 -9.31 -25.91
N LYS A 372 -9.23 -10.57 -25.76
CA LYS A 372 -7.83 -10.94 -25.51
C LYS A 372 -6.85 -10.31 -26.50
N SER A 373 -7.22 -10.18 -27.77
CA SER A 373 -6.38 -9.52 -28.78
C SER A 373 -6.28 -8.00 -28.55
N LYS A 374 -7.35 -7.36 -28.07
CA LYS A 374 -7.34 -5.93 -27.71
C LYS A 374 -6.65 -5.67 -26.38
N LEU A 375 -6.77 -6.59 -25.42
CA LEU A 375 -5.99 -6.58 -24.19
C LEU A 375 -4.50 -6.66 -24.53
N LEU A 376 -4.08 -7.59 -25.40
CA LEU A 376 -2.71 -7.65 -25.92
C LEU A 376 -2.28 -6.40 -26.73
N LYS A 377 -3.25 -5.65 -27.26
CA LYS A 377 -3.05 -4.34 -27.91
C LYS A 377 -3.19 -3.15 -26.96
N ILE A 378 -3.40 -3.35 -25.65
CA ILE A 378 -3.00 -2.33 -24.68
C ILE A 378 -1.50 -2.23 -24.90
N ASN A 379 -1.07 -1.21 -25.67
CA ASN A 379 0.24 -1.14 -26.32
C ASN A 379 1.42 -1.15 -25.33
N HIS A 380 1.15 -1.31 -24.03
CA HIS A 380 2.15 -1.42 -23.00
C HIS A 380 1.64 -2.22 -21.80
N PHE A 381 2.24 -3.39 -21.60
CA PHE A 381 2.26 -4.07 -20.31
C PHE A 381 3.63 -3.84 -19.69
N ASP A 382 3.65 -3.24 -18.52
CA ASP A 382 4.86 -3.21 -17.72
C ASP A 382 5.09 -4.60 -17.13
N GLN A 383 6.30 -5.12 -17.30
CA GLN A 383 6.76 -6.35 -16.67
C GLN A 383 7.96 -6.04 -15.78
N VAL A 384 7.81 -6.24 -14.48
CA VAL A 384 8.84 -5.89 -13.50
C VAL A 384 8.86 -6.97 -12.41
N ASN A 385 9.99 -7.67 -12.23
CA ASN A 385 10.20 -8.61 -11.13
C ASN A 385 9.04 -9.61 -10.88
N ASN A 386 8.58 -10.29 -11.94
CA ASN A 386 7.45 -11.23 -11.94
C ASN A 386 6.08 -10.60 -11.60
N LEU A 387 5.93 -9.32 -11.92
CA LEU A 387 4.67 -8.59 -11.88
C LEU A 387 4.35 -8.05 -13.26
N VAL A 388 3.06 -7.97 -13.56
CA VAL A 388 2.55 -7.42 -14.81
C VAL A 388 1.53 -6.34 -14.50
N ALA A 389 1.48 -5.26 -15.29
CA ALA A 389 0.46 -4.24 -15.17
C ALA A 389 0.02 -3.74 -16.55
N PRO A 390 -1.30 -3.65 -16.84
CA PRO A 390 -1.77 -2.85 -17.95
C PRO A 390 -1.53 -1.38 -17.64
N GLY A 391 -1.02 -0.65 -18.63
CA GLY A 391 -0.92 0.80 -18.55
C GLY A 391 -2.24 1.50 -18.87
N ILE A 392 -2.76 2.32 -17.94
CA ILE A 392 -4.08 2.94 -18.07
C ILE A 392 -3.97 4.46 -18.00
N ARG A 393 -4.31 5.15 -19.09
CA ARG A 393 -4.43 6.60 -19.10
C ARG A 393 -5.81 7.02 -18.57
N ILE A 394 -5.84 7.95 -17.63
CA ILE A 394 -7.04 8.67 -17.22
C ILE A 394 -6.83 10.18 -17.29
N ASN A 395 -7.89 10.90 -17.61
CA ASN A 395 -7.93 12.36 -17.59
C ASN A 395 -9.10 12.81 -16.72
N MET A 396 -8.90 13.80 -15.87
CA MET A 396 -9.92 14.32 -14.97
C MET A 396 -9.79 15.84 -14.78
N ASN A 397 -10.92 16.53 -14.82
CA ASN A 397 -11.03 17.88 -14.28
C ASN A 397 -11.21 17.85 -12.75
N PRO A 398 -11.01 18.99 -12.07
CA PRO A 398 -11.36 19.13 -10.67
C PRO A 398 -12.84 18.81 -10.41
N GLY A 399 -13.11 18.03 -9.36
CA GLY A 399 -14.44 17.53 -9.00
C GLY A 399 -14.83 16.21 -9.68
N GLU A 400 -14.10 15.74 -10.70
CA GLU A 400 -14.41 14.49 -11.38
C GLU A 400 -13.82 13.27 -10.65
N LYS A 401 -14.43 12.11 -10.90
CA LYS A 401 -13.87 10.79 -10.53
C LYS A 401 -13.78 9.84 -11.73
N ARG A 402 -12.87 8.86 -11.63
CA ARG A 402 -12.75 7.73 -12.55
C ARG A 402 -12.70 6.42 -11.78
N ILE A 403 -13.33 5.40 -12.33
CA ILE A 403 -13.41 4.07 -11.73
C ILE A 403 -12.85 3.06 -12.73
N ILE A 404 -11.71 2.47 -12.39
CA ILE A 404 -11.08 1.41 -13.17
C ILE A 404 -11.49 0.07 -12.56
N SER A 405 -12.10 -0.82 -13.34
CA SER A 405 -12.47 -2.17 -12.93
C SER A 405 -11.70 -3.18 -13.77
N LEU A 406 -10.84 -3.95 -13.11
CA LEU A 406 -10.04 -5.02 -13.71
C LEU A 406 -10.53 -6.36 -13.17
N LYS A 407 -10.89 -7.29 -14.06
CA LYS A 407 -11.19 -8.68 -13.71
C LYS A 407 -10.14 -9.58 -14.32
N TYR A 408 -9.61 -10.51 -13.55
CA TYR A 408 -8.54 -11.40 -13.99
C TYR A 408 -8.57 -12.72 -13.23
N SER A 409 -7.98 -13.75 -13.80
CA SER A 409 -7.68 -14.99 -13.11
C SER A 409 -6.23 -15.04 -12.67
N LEU A 410 -6.00 -15.57 -11.47
CA LEU A 410 -4.69 -15.80 -10.88
C LEU A 410 -4.25 -17.26 -11.06
N PRO A 411 -2.94 -17.52 -11.14
CA PRO A 411 -2.42 -18.88 -11.17
C PRO A 411 -2.62 -19.56 -9.80
N SER A 412 -3.07 -20.82 -9.78
CA SER A 412 -3.35 -21.59 -8.55
C SER A 412 -2.22 -21.57 -7.50
N ARG A 413 -0.97 -21.41 -7.93
CA ARG A 413 0.22 -21.28 -7.05
C ARG A 413 0.13 -20.18 -5.99
N ILE A 414 -0.79 -19.22 -6.13
CA ILE A 414 -1.06 -18.20 -5.10
C ILE A 414 -1.66 -18.79 -3.82
N LEU A 415 -2.31 -19.96 -3.93
CA LEU A 415 -2.76 -20.79 -2.83
C LEU A 415 -1.88 -22.04 -2.76
N ALA A 416 -0.98 -22.10 -1.77
CA ALA A 416 -0.04 -23.20 -1.61
C ALA A 416 -0.12 -23.74 -0.18
N ASN A 417 -0.18 -25.07 -0.03
CA ASN A 417 -0.27 -25.74 1.28
C ASN A 417 -1.42 -25.15 2.14
N ASN A 418 -2.59 -24.97 1.53
CA ASN A 418 -3.77 -24.34 2.14
C ASN A 418 -3.50 -22.95 2.74
N THR A 419 -2.47 -22.26 2.26
CA THR A 419 -2.12 -20.91 2.71
C THR A 419 -2.18 -19.96 1.53
N TYR A 420 -3.02 -18.94 1.65
CA TYR A 420 -3.06 -17.80 0.74
C TYR A 420 -2.25 -16.65 1.32
N LYS A 421 -1.42 -16.02 0.49
CA LYS A 421 -0.59 -14.87 0.87
C LYS A 421 -0.83 -13.72 -0.10
N LEU A 422 -1.14 -12.55 0.43
CA LEU A 422 -1.33 -11.32 -0.32
C LEU A 422 -0.33 -10.26 0.12
N TYR A 423 0.40 -9.71 -0.85
CA TYR A 423 1.25 -8.55 -0.63
C TYR A 423 0.60 -7.28 -1.19
N LEU A 424 0.24 -6.35 -0.31
CA LEU A 424 -0.21 -5.01 -0.69
C LEU A 424 0.98 -4.05 -0.70
N ARG A 425 1.30 -3.50 -1.87
CA ARG A 425 2.37 -2.51 -2.05
C ARG A 425 1.79 -1.11 -2.01
N LYS A 426 2.22 -0.29 -1.05
CA LYS A 426 1.94 1.14 -0.99
C LYS A 426 2.69 1.87 -2.11
N GLN A 427 2.16 2.91 -2.74
CA GLN A 427 2.98 3.75 -3.62
C GLN A 427 3.89 4.74 -2.82
N PRO A 428 5.18 4.91 -3.16
CA PRO A 428 5.99 6.00 -2.61
C PRO A 428 5.38 7.38 -2.91
N GLY A 429 5.43 8.33 -1.96
CA GLY A 429 4.87 9.67 -2.13
C GLY A 429 3.39 9.85 -1.76
N THR A 430 2.62 8.77 -1.59
CA THR A 430 1.20 8.83 -1.20
C THR A 430 0.99 8.67 0.32
N ASP A 431 -0.16 9.10 0.84
CA ASP A 431 -0.52 8.96 2.28
C ASP A 431 -1.94 8.41 2.50
N LEU A 432 -2.82 8.53 1.50
CA LEU A 432 -4.27 8.42 1.64
C LEU A 432 -4.85 7.33 0.73
N ASP A 433 -4.07 6.30 0.44
CA ASP A 433 -4.51 5.18 -0.38
C ASP A 433 -5.32 4.23 0.51
N TYR A 434 -6.65 4.25 0.33
CA TYR A 434 -7.55 3.38 1.08
C TYR A 434 -7.65 2.02 0.38
N TYR A 435 -7.40 0.94 1.12
CA TYR A 435 -7.55 -0.42 0.63
C TYR A 435 -8.73 -1.11 1.32
N SER A 436 -9.46 -1.92 0.56
CA SER A 436 -10.48 -2.84 1.05
C SER A 436 -10.29 -4.17 0.33
N VAL A 437 -10.00 -5.23 1.07
CA VAL A 437 -9.78 -6.58 0.54
C VAL A 437 -10.87 -7.50 1.09
N ILE A 438 -11.49 -8.27 0.20
CA ILE A 438 -12.47 -9.30 0.54
C ILE A 438 -12.03 -10.61 -0.11
N ILE A 439 -11.88 -11.64 0.71
CA ILE A 439 -11.48 -12.98 0.26
C ILE A 439 -12.59 -13.95 0.60
N LYS A 440 -13.09 -14.66 -0.40
CA LYS A 440 -14.06 -15.74 -0.19
C LYS A 440 -13.35 -17.09 -0.20
N ALA A 441 -13.65 -17.90 0.81
CA ALA A 441 -13.11 -19.25 0.94
C ALA A 441 -13.58 -20.16 -0.21
N PRO A 442 -12.82 -21.24 -0.49
CA PRO A 442 -13.38 -22.37 -1.21
C PRO A 442 -14.62 -22.91 -0.49
N LEU A 443 -15.52 -23.54 -1.24
CA LEU A 443 -16.66 -24.26 -0.70
C LEU A 443 -16.18 -25.25 0.38
N GLU A 444 -17.01 -25.47 1.39
CA GLU A 444 -16.72 -26.46 2.44
C GLU A 444 -15.41 -26.19 3.21
N SER A 445 -14.94 -24.94 3.19
CA SER A 445 -13.70 -24.53 3.85
C SER A 445 -13.93 -23.37 4.80
N SER A 446 -13.23 -23.42 5.94
CA SER A 446 -13.10 -22.32 6.88
C SER A 446 -11.74 -21.63 6.73
N MET A 447 -11.62 -20.41 7.25
CA MET A 447 -10.38 -19.63 7.21
C MET A 447 -9.97 -19.13 8.59
N THR A 448 -8.68 -18.91 8.77
CA THR A 448 -8.14 -18.17 9.93
C THR A 448 -7.02 -17.24 9.49
N SER A 449 -6.85 -16.14 10.22
CA SER A 449 -5.79 -15.14 10.00
C SER A 449 -5.57 -14.30 11.25
N GLU A 450 -4.35 -13.80 11.41
CA GLU A 450 -4.05 -12.76 12.40
C GLU A 450 -4.26 -11.34 11.82
N GLU A 451 -4.22 -11.19 10.49
CA GLU A 451 -4.27 -9.90 9.79
C GLU A 451 -5.63 -9.58 9.16
N PHE A 452 -6.43 -10.60 8.85
CA PHE A 452 -7.80 -10.45 8.35
C PHE A 452 -8.82 -10.65 9.48
N GLU A 453 -9.90 -9.87 9.43
CA GLU A 453 -11.12 -10.18 10.16
C GLU A 453 -11.88 -11.28 9.41
N VAL A 454 -11.98 -12.48 9.98
CA VAL A 454 -12.68 -13.60 9.35
C VAL A 454 -14.10 -13.71 9.89
N LYS A 455 -15.09 -13.79 8.99
CA LYS A 455 -16.50 -14.07 9.29
C LYS A 455 -16.98 -15.16 8.33
N GLU A 456 -17.22 -16.34 8.89
CA GLU A 456 -17.70 -17.52 8.15
C GLU A 456 -16.77 -17.85 6.96
N ASP A 457 -17.29 -17.77 5.73
CA ASP A 457 -16.58 -18.06 4.49
C ASP A 457 -15.83 -16.84 3.92
N ARG A 458 -15.74 -15.72 4.66
CA ARG A 458 -15.13 -14.48 4.17
C ARG A 458 -14.07 -13.92 5.11
N ALA A 459 -13.01 -13.37 4.53
CA ALA A 459 -11.99 -12.61 5.23
C ALA A 459 -11.95 -11.16 4.73
N PHE A 460 -11.84 -10.22 5.66
CA PHE A 460 -11.90 -8.78 5.41
C PHE A 460 -10.65 -8.07 5.91
N PHE A 461 -10.11 -7.18 5.09
CA PHE A 461 -9.08 -6.22 5.50
C PHE A 461 -9.46 -4.85 4.95
N SER A 462 -9.36 -3.79 5.75
CA SER A 462 -9.54 -2.43 5.22
C SER A 462 -8.75 -1.38 5.99
N GLY A 463 -8.37 -0.30 5.31
CA GLY A 463 -7.70 0.84 5.92
C GLY A 463 -6.77 1.59 4.99
N PHE A 464 -6.22 2.71 5.48
CA PHE A 464 -5.22 3.49 4.76
C PHE A 464 -3.85 2.80 4.81
N LEU A 465 -3.29 2.51 3.64
CA LEU A 465 -2.04 1.76 3.49
C LEU A 465 -0.84 2.70 3.69
N LYS A 466 -0.45 2.94 4.95
CA LYS A 466 0.72 3.78 5.29
C LYS A 466 2.06 3.09 5.04
N THR A 467 2.10 1.77 5.11
CA THR A 467 3.28 0.96 4.80
C THR A 467 2.82 -0.23 3.96
N ASP A 468 3.76 -0.90 3.29
CA ASP A 468 3.44 -2.19 2.66
C ASP A 468 2.87 -3.17 3.70
N LYS A 469 1.97 -4.05 3.27
CA LYS A 469 1.35 -5.08 4.12
C LYS A 469 1.49 -6.46 3.49
N SER A 470 1.87 -7.42 4.32
CA SER A 470 1.79 -8.85 3.98
C SER A 470 0.66 -9.42 4.81
N LEU A 471 -0.33 -10.00 4.14
CA LEU A 471 -1.52 -10.57 4.76
C LEU A 471 -1.55 -12.06 4.45
N GLN A 472 -1.94 -12.89 5.41
CA GLN A 472 -1.95 -14.33 5.25
C GLN A 472 -3.27 -14.94 5.72
N LEU A 473 -3.78 -15.92 4.98
CA LEU A 473 -4.92 -16.75 5.36
C LEU A 473 -4.53 -18.22 5.33
N GLN A 474 -4.91 -18.94 6.38
CA GLN A 474 -4.87 -20.40 6.40
C GLN A 474 -6.27 -20.95 6.19
N ILE A 475 -6.38 -21.92 5.29
CA ILE A 475 -7.64 -22.55 4.89
C ILE A 475 -7.68 -23.96 5.49
N TYR A 476 -8.82 -24.32 6.04
CA TYR A 476 -9.06 -25.64 6.61
C TYR A 476 -10.38 -26.20 6.07
N PRO A 477 -10.54 -27.53 6.07
CA PRO A 477 -11.87 -28.12 5.96
C PRO A 477 -12.80 -27.48 6.98
N ASP A 478 -14.00 -27.11 6.56
CA ASP A 478 -14.99 -26.62 7.50
C ASP A 478 -15.35 -27.74 8.49
N LYS A 479 -15.39 -27.38 9.77
CA LYS A 479 -15.80 -28.25 10.88
C LYS A 479 -17.01 -27.67 11.61
N SER A 480 -17.49 -26.52 11.16
CA SER A 480 -18.62 -25.84 11.75
C SER A 480 -19.89 -26.58 11.35
N PRO A 481 -20.80 -26.83 12.29
CA PRO A 481 -22.08 -27.40 11.95
C PRO A 481 -22.91 -26.36 11.17
N PRO A 482 -23.74 -26.79 10.20
CA PRO A 482 -24.63 -25.88 9.50
C PRO A 482 -25.62 -25.23 10.48
N ARG A 483 -25.92 -23.95 10.25
CA ARG A 483 -26.75 -23.11 11.11
C ARG A 483 -27.97 -22.60 10.34
N ILE A 484 -29.11 -22.58 11.02
CA ILE A 484 -30.35 -22.06 10.48
C ILE A 484 -30.32 -20.53 10.57
N ILE A 485 -30.47 -19.86 9.44
CA ILE A 485 -30.49 -18.39 9.34
C ILE A 485 -31.90 -17.83 9.17
N GLN A 486 -32.82 -18.65 8.68
CA GLN A 486 -34.21 -18.26 8.49
C GLN A 486 -35.12 -19.49 8.57
N GLN A 487 -36.29 -19.31 9.19
CA GLN A 487 -37.38 -20.27 9.13
C GLN A 487 -38.72 -19.53 9.10
N ASN A 488 -39.63 -19.97 8.23
CA ASN A 488 -40.96 -19.38 8.12
C ASN A 488 -41.97 -20.37 7.53
N ILE A 489 -43.25 -19.97 7.58
CA ILE A 489 -44.39 -20.73 7.07
C ILE A 489 -45.04 -19.84 6.00
N PRO A 490 -44.54 -19.86 4.74
CA PRO A 490 -45.03 -18.96 3.68
C PRO A 490 -46.51 -19.16 3.37
N GLU A 491 -47.00 -20.40 3.45
CA GLU A 491 -48.40 -20.76 3.29
C GLU A 491 -48.75 -21.93 4.20
N LEU A 492 -50.05 -22.15 4.43
CA LEU A 492 -50.52 -23.22 5.30
C LEU A 492 -49.95 -24.56 4.81
N ASN A 493 -49.47 -25.40 5.74
CA ASN A 493 -48.87 -26.70 5.45
C ASN A 493 -47.51 -26.69 4.71
N HIS A 494 -46.86 -25.53 4.61
CA HIS A 494 -45.53 -25.41 4.01
C HIS A 494 -44.58 -24.68 4.95
N ILE A 495 -43.53 -25.35 5.41
CA ILE A 495 -42.49 -24.77 6.26
C ILE A 495 -41.20 -24.69 5.46
N LYS A 496 -40.54 -23.53 5.45
CA LYS A 496 -39.21 -23.33 4.87
C LYS A 496 -38.17 -23.11 5.95
N VAL A 497 -37.04 -23.79 5.83
CA VAL A 497 -35.87 -23.64 6.71
C VAL A 497 -34.64 -23.40 5.82
N THR A 498 -33.99 -22.25 5.99
CA THR A 498 -32.81 -21.87 5.23
C THR A 498 -31.57 -21.89 6.12
N PHE A 499 -30.51 -22.49 5.61
CA PHE A 499 -29.21 -22.64 6.27
C PHE A 499 -28.20 -21.61 5.74
N ASN A 500 -27.17 -21.31 6.53
CA ASN A 500 -26.05 -20.45 6.12
C ASN A 500 -25.23 -21.06 4.97
N GLU A 501 -25.27 -22.37 4.82
CA GLU A 501 -24.45 -23.15 3.88
C GLU A 501 -25.22 -24.33 3.25
N PRO A 502 -24.71 -24.93 2.16
CA PRO A 502 -25.36 -26.06 1.52
C PRO A 502 -25.46 -27.30 2.42
N ILE A 503 -26.62 -27.96 2.36
CA ILE A 503 -26.93 -29.17 3.12
C ILE A 503 -26.79 -30.40 2.22
N ASN A 504 -26.30 -31.51 2.77
CA ASN A 504 -26.09 -32.75 2.01
C ASN A 504 -27.39 -33.43 1.60
N GLN A 505 -27.86 -33.20 0.39
CA GLN A 505 -29.17 -33.72 -0.05
C GLN A 505 -29.27 -35.25 -0.11
N ASN A 506 -28.15 -35.98 -0.02
CA ASN A 506 -28.11 -37.44 -0.04
C ASN A 506 -28.20 -38.08 1.36
N SER A 507 -28.16 -37.28 2.43
CA SER A 507 -28.26 -37.78 3.80
C SER A 507 -29.70 -38.14 4.18
N ALA A 508 -29.86 -39.15 5.03
CA ALA A 508 -31.16 -39.55 5.54
C ALA A 508 -31.60 -38.61 6.67
N TYR A 509 -32.56 -37.73 6.36
CA TYR A 509 -33.14 -36.78 7.33
C TYR A 509 -34.43 -37.30 7.94
N TYR A 510 -34.57 -37.08 9.24
CA TYR A 510 -35.81 -37.35 9.97
C TYR A 510 -36.34 -36.04 10.56
N ILE A 511 -37.65 -35.80 10.43
CA ILE A 511 -38.30 -34.54 10.79
C ILE A 511 -39.52 -34.87 11.64
N GLU A 512 -39.60 -34.27 12.83
CA GLU A 512 -40.79 -34.30 13.67
C GLU A 512 -41.35 -32.89 13.80
N ILE A 513 -42.67 -32.76 13.81
CA ILE A 513 -43.37 -31.48 13.90
C ILE A 513 -44.44 -31.60 14.97
N PHE A 514 -44.43 -30.63 15.88
CA PHE A 514 -45.35 -30.56 17.00
C PHE A 514 -46.06 -29.22 16.93
N ASP A 515 -47.39 -29.27 16.99
CA ASP A 515 -48.17 -28.09 17.36
C ASP A 515 -47.87 -27.75 18.82
N THR A 516 -47.69 -26.46 19.12
CA THR A 516 -47.51 -25.99 20.49
C THR A 516 -48.76 -25.40 21.11
N ASP A 517 -49.89 -25.36 20.38
CA ASP A 517 -51.18 -24.73 20.71
C ASP A 517 -51.18 -24.15 22.14
N LEU A 518 -50.81 -22.87 22.20
CA LEU A 518 -50.67 -22.15 23.47
C LEU A 518 -52.04 -21.88 24.13
N LYS A 519 -53.15 -22.06 23.40
CA LYS A 519 -54.51 -21.79 23.90
C LYS A 519 -55.22 -23.06 24.38
N ASN A 520 -54.97 -24.22 23.77
CA ASN A 520 -55.54 -25.51 24.20
C ASN A 520 -54.50 -26.65 24.17
N PRO A 521 -53.58 -26.73 25.16
CA PRO A 521 -52.51 -27.74 25.19
C PRO A 521 -52.96 -29.21 25.24
N ASN A 522 -54.27 -29.47 25.38
CA ASN A 522 -54.87 -30.82 25.36
C ASN A 522 -55.38 -31.24 23.97
N LEU A 523 -55.48 -30.32 23.01
CA LEU A 523 -55.76 -30.63 21.60
C LEU A 523 -54.43 -30.92 20.91
N LYS A 524 -54.00 -32.18 20.95
CA LYS A 524 -52.89 -32.63 20.09
C LYS A 524 -53.45 -32.82 18.69
N GLU A 525 -53.48 -31.76 17.90
CA GLU A 525 -53.71 -31.89 16.46
C GLU A 525 -52.55 -32.71 15.88
N GLN A 526 -52.90 -33.76 15.13
CA GLN A 526 -51.94 -34.69 14.60
C GLN A 526 -51.41 -34.12 13.28
N ILE A 527 -50.35 -33.31 13.37
CA ILE A 527 -49.64 -32.83 12.19
C ILE A 527 -48.95 -34.03 11.53
N ILE A 528 -49.22 -34.23 10.24
CA ILE A 528 -48.63 -35.29 9.45
C ILE A 528 -47.51 -34.69 8.62
N PHE A 529 -46.28 -35.18 8.81
CA PHE A 529 -45.19 -34.92 7.87
C PHE A 529 -45.44 -35.73 6.59
N GLU A 530 -45.48 -35.07 5.43
CA GLU A 530 -45.71 -35.74 4.16
C GLU A 530 -44.41 -36.01 3.42
N LYS A 531 -43.62 -34.96 3.22
CA LYS A 531 -42.35 -35.01 2.49
C LYS A 531 -41.51 -33.78 2.79
N TYR A 532 -40.22 -33.86 2.45
CA TYR A 532 -39.38 -32.68 2.28
C TYR A 532 -38.74 -32.70 0.90
N TYR A 533 -38.30 -31.53 0.45
CA TYR A 533 -37.42 -31.37 -0.71
C TYR A 533 -36.54 -30.13 -0.51
N PHE A 534 -35.54 -29.95 -1.36
CA PHE A 534 -34.71 -28.76 -1.35
C PHE A 534 -35.05 -27.87 -2.55
N SER A 535 -35.53 -26.66 -2.31
CA SER A 535 -35.75 -25.67 -3.39
C SER A 535 -34.44 -25.10 -3.94
N ASP A 536 -33.42 -25.05 -3.09
CA ASP A 536 -32.04 -24.75 -3.44
C ASP A 536 -31.09 -25.50 -2.47
N PRO A 537 -29.77 -25.56 -2.73
CA PRO A 537 -28.82 -26.29 -1.88
C PRO A 537 -28.85 -25.95 -0.38
N ARG A 538 -29.40 -24.80 0.01
CA ARG A 538 -29.45 -24.29 1.39
C ARG A 538 -30.85 -24.22 1.98
N THR A 539 -31.90 -24.49 1.21
CA THR A 539 -33.28 -24.32 1.67
C THR A 539 -34.02 -25.64 1.67
N LEU A 540 -34.40 -26.09 2.86
CA LEU A 540 -35.23 -27.25 3.11
C LEU A 540 -36.71 -26.84 3.17
N ASP A 541 -37.50 -27.36 2.24
CA ASP A 541 -38.95 -27.21 2.19
C ASP A 541 -39.60 -28.46 2.79
N ILE A 542 -40.43 -28.27 3.81
CA ILE A 542 -41.13 -29.31 4.55
C ILE A 542 -42.62 -29.16 4.27
N ILE A 543 -43.23 -30.22 3.74
CA ILE A 543 -44.65 -30.27 3.42
C ILE A 543 -45.36 -31.13 4.45
N THR A 544 -46.46 -30.61 4.98
CA THR A 544 -47.25 -31.25 6.02
C THR A 544 -48.71 -31.34 5.63
N SER A 545 -49.52 -32.00 6.46
CA SER A 545 -50.96 -31.82 6.51
C SER A 545 -51.43 -31.72 7.96
N GLY A 546 -52.59 -31.10 8.17
CA GLY A 546 -53.17 -30.92 9.50
C GLY A 546 -52.61 -29.74 10.29
N MET A 547 -51.90 -28.78 9.68
CA MET A 547 -51.62 -27.50 10.33
C MET A 547 -52.88 -26.65 10.43
N ASN A 548 -53.01 -25.93 11.54
CA ASN A 548 -54.11 -25.02 11.81
C ASN A 548 -53.93 -23.66 11.13
N ASN A 549 -55.03 -23.11 10.60
CA ASN A 549 -55.08 -21.78 9.98
C ASN A 549 -55.22 -20.64 11.02
N GLN A 550 -54.91 -20.90 12.28
CA GLN A 550 -54.95 -19.88 13.33
C GLN A 550 -53.81 -18.87 13.16
N LYS A 551 -54.14 -17.60 13.38
CA LYS A 551 -53.16 -16.52 13.34
C LYS A 551 -52.21 -16.62 14.53
N GLU A 552 -50.91 -16.51 14.25
CA GLU A 552 -49.81 -16.62 15.22
C GLU A 552 -49.69 -18.01 15.85
N GLU A 553 -50.07 -19.05 15.10
CA GLU A 553 -49.87 -20.43 15.55
C GLU A 553 -48.38 -20.83 15.53
N HIS A 554 -47.93 -21.51 16.57
CA HIS A 554 -46.53 -21.84 16.77
C HIS A 554 -46.28 -23.35 16.60
N TYR A 555 -45.31 -23.69 15.79
CA TYR A 555 -44.94 -25.07 15.50
C TYR A 555 -43.49 -25.33 15.89
N ILE A 556 -43.25 -26.35 16.71
CA ILE A 556 -41.91 -26.87 16.98
C ILE A 556 -41.55 -27.88 15.91
N ILE A 557 -40.43 -27.66 15.22
CA ILE A 557 -39.85 -28.61 14.28
C ILE A 557 -38.56 -29.15 14.89
N LYS A 558 -38.42 -30.48 14.96
CA LYS A 558 -37.18 -31.17 15.31
C LYS A 558 -36.57 -31.79 14.06
N LEU A 559 -35.37 -31.36 13.72
CA LEU A 559 -34.62 -31.78 12.55
C LEU A 559 -33.49 -32.72 12.97
N TYR A 560 -33.51 -33.96 12.49
CA TYR A 560 -32.52 -34.97 12.83
C TYR A 560 -31.62 -35.30 11.65
N GLY A 561 -30.33 -35.43 11.94
CA GLY A 561 -29.34 -35.90 10.96
C GLY A 561 -28.93 -34.87 9.91
N ILE A 562 -29.41 -33.62 10.01
CA ILE A 562 -29.01 -32.52 9.11
C ILE A 562 -27.50 -32.34 9.21
N ASN A 563 -26.82 -32.46 8.07
CA ASN A 563 -25.38 -32.23 7.95
C ASN A 563 -25.05 -31.41 6.71
N ASP A 564 -23.93 -30.70 6.78
CA ASP A 564 -23.35 -30.05 5.61
C ASP A 564 -22.73 -31.07 4.64
N LEU A 565 -22.17 -30.59 3.54
CA LEU A 565 -21.51 -31.45 2.55
C LEU A 565 -20.23 -32.14 3.07
N ASN A 566 -19.63 -31.64 4.17
CA ASN A 566 -18.50 -32.25 4.87
C ASN A 566 -18.91 -33.30 5.92
N GLY A 567 -20.22 -33.46 6.16
CA GLY A 567 -20.76 -34.38 7.17
C GLY A 567 -20.78 -33.81 8.59
N ASN A 568 -20.55 -32.51 8.78
CA ASN A 568 -20.71 -31.84 10.06
C ASN A 568 -22.20 -31.75 10.38
N LEU A 569 -22.62 -32.45 11.43
CA LEU A 569 -24.02 -32.48 11.90
C LEU A 569 -24.37 -31.16 12.60
N THR A 570 -25.61 -30.68 12.44
CA THR A 570 -26.10 -29.51 13.19
C THR A 570 -25.80 -29.63 14.69
N SER A 571 -25.37 -28.55 15.34
CA SER A 571 -25.18 -28.52 16.78
C SER A 571 -26.53 -28.67 17.48
N GLU A 572 -26.63 -29.66 18.36
CA GLU A 572 -27.88 -30.30 18.80
C GLU A 572 -28.51 -31.12 17.66
N ASN A 573 -28.69 -32.42 17.92
CA ASN A 573 -29.33 -33.36 17.03
C ASN A 573 -30.26 -34.23 17.90
N PRO A 574 -31.59 -33.99 17.88
CA PRO A 574 -32.29 -33.10 16.95
C PRO A 574 -32.01 -31.63 17.18
N ARG A 575 -31.94 -30.88 16.08
CA ARG A 575 -32.02 -29.42 16.12
C ARG A 575 -33.47 -29.01 16.24
N GLN A 576 -33.84 -28.35 17.34
CA GLN A 576 -35.19 -27.85 17.54
C GLN A 576 -35.31 -26.39 17.08
N ILE A 577 -36.32 -26.08 16.28
CA ILE A 577 -36.69 -24.72 15.88
C ILE A 577 -38.18 -24.48 16.09
N THR A 578 -38.56 -23.21 16.17
CA THR A 578 -39.96 -22.79 16.17
C THR A 578 -40.23 -21.98 14.91
N ALA A 579 -41.29 -22.33 14.18
CA ALA A 579 -41.82 -21.56 13.07
C ALA A 579 -43.22 -21.06 13.42
N VAL A 580 -43.58 -19.86 12.95
CA VAL A 580 -44.85 -19.22 13.29
C VAL A 580 -45.66 -18.99 12.02
N TYR A 581 -46.89 -19.44 12.01
CA TYR A 581 -47.84 -19.14 10.95
C TYR A 581 -48.54 -17.81 11.25
N ARG A 582 -48.26 -16.77 10.45
CA ARG A 582 -48.72 -15.39 10.71
C ARG A 582 -49.91 -14.95 9.86
N TYR A 583 -50.37 -15.78 8.93
CA TYR A 583 -51.30 -15.39 7.86
C TYR A 583 -52.72 -15.96 8.02
N GLY A 584 -53.07 -16.42 9.23
CA GLY A 584 -54.43 -16.87 9.55
C GLY A 584 -55.46 -15.73 9.56
N LEU A 585 -56.73 -16.10 9.29
CA LEU A 585 -57.90 -15.22 9.39
C LEU A 585 -58.28 -14.93 10.84
#